data_AF-A0A091B2Y8-F1
#
_entry.id   AF-A0A091B2Y8-F1
#
_cell.length_a   1.000
_cell.length_b   1.000
_cell.length_c   1.000
_cell.angle_alpha   90.00
_cell.angle_beta   90.00
_cell.angle_gamma   90.00
#
_symmetry.space_group_name_H-M   'P 1'
#
loop_
_entity.id
_entity.type
_entity.pdbx_description
1 polymer ?
#
loop_
_entity_poly.entity_id
_entity_poly.type
_entity_poly.pdbx_seq_one_letter_code
_entity_poly.pdbx_strand_id
1 'polypeptide(L)' 'MTGLPAKPVPPEKPLPADCCDSGCDRCVHEIYAEELAHYEQQLAAWQAATGDTAFTPKAGPGTESRLADDAADPIK' A
#
# COMPACT_ATOMS: atom_id res chain seq x y z
N MET A 1 1.29 10.11 32.86
CA MET A 1 2.61 9.97 32.22
C MET A 1 2.42 9.01 31.05
N THR A 2 1.92 9.50 29.93
CA THR A 2 1.62 8.62 28.80
C THR A 2 2.93 8.28 28.11
N GLY A 3 3.28 6.99 28.13
CA GLY A 3 4.46 6.48 27.43
C GLY A 3 4.33 6.69 25.93
N LEU A 4 5.48 6.78 25.27
CA LEU A 4 5.58 6.91 23.81
C LEU A 4 4.81 5.75 23.14
N PRO A 5 4.07 6.00 22.04
CA PRO A 5 3.36 4.93 21.34
C PRO A 5 4.33 3.88 20.81
N ALA A 6 3.87 2.63 20.72
CA ALA A 6 4.64 1.55 20.13
C ALA A 6 4.90 1.81 18.63
N LYS A 7 6.01 1.30 18.11
CA LYS A 7 6.33 1.38 16.68
C LYS A 7 5.24 0.67 15.88
N PRO A 8 4.67 1.29 14.83
CA PRO A 8 3.69 0.61 13.99
C PRO A 8 4.36 -0.56 13.25
N VAL A 9 3.57 -1.57 12.91
CA VAL A 9 4.02 -2.78 12.20
C VAL A 9 3.55 -2.69 10.74
N PRO A 10 4.44 -2.93 9.75
CA PRO A 10 4.05 -2.87 8.35
C PRO A 10 3.03 -3.97 8.01
N PRO A 11 2.08 -3.70 7.11
CA PRO A 11 1.15 -4.73 6.65
C PRO A 11 1.90 -5.84 5.88
N GLU A 12 1.38 -7.05 5.95
CA GLU A 12 1.91 -8.17 5.19
C GLU A 12 1.56 -8.01 3.72
N LYS A 13 2.56 -8.23 2.85
CA LYS A 13 2.36 -8.08 1.42
C LYS A 13 1.57 -9.28 0.88
N PRO A 14 0.48 -9.06 0.11
CA PRO A 14 -0.28 -10.16 -0.47
C PRO A 14 0.55 -10.93 -1.49
N LEU A 15 0.31 -12.24 -1.56
CA LEU A 15 0.87 -13.10 -2.58
C LEU A 15 0.11 -12.90 -3.90
N PRO A 16 0.73 -13.24 -5.05
CA PRO A 16 0.01 -13.23 -6.33
C PRO A 16 -1.24 -14.11 -6.31
N ALA A 17 -1.21 -15.21 -5.57
CA ALA A 17 -2.33 -16.14 -5.43
C ALA A 17 -3.50 -15.58 -4.60
N ASP A 18 -3.29 -14.50 -3.82
CA ASP A 18 -4.36 -13.81 -3.10
C ASP A 18 -5.18 -12.91 -4.04
N CYS A 19 -4.64 -12.58 -5.22
CA CYS A 19 -5.38 -11.85 -6.25
C CYS A 19 -6.23 -12.83 -7.07
N CYS A 20 -7.53 -12.55 -7.18
CA CYS A 20 -8.47 -13.36 -7.96
C CYS A 20 -8.29 -13.22 -9.48
N ASP A 21 -7.49 -12.24 -9.95
CA ASP A 21 -7.19 -11.91 -11.36
C ASP A 21 -8.41 -11.68 -12.28
N SER A 22 -9.62 -11.74 -11.72
CA SER A 22 -10.89 -11.72 -12.46
C SER A 22 -11.55 -10.34 -12.45
N GLY A 23 -10.83 -9.30 -12.02
CA GLY A 23 -11.35 -7.93 -11.93
C GLY A 23 -12.39 -7.72 -10.82
N CYS A 24 -12.16 -8.26 -9.61
CA CYS A 24 -13.03 -8.04 -8.46
C CYS A 24 -13.17 -6.55 -8.11
N ASP A 25 -14.33 -6.14 -7.58
CA ASP A 25 -14.61 -4.77 -7.11
C ASP A 25 -13.62 -4.22 -6.07
N ARG A 26 -12.94 -5.11 -5.33
CA ARG A 26 -11.88 -4.76 -4.37
C ARG A 26 -10.68 -5.68 -4.58
N CYS A 27 -9.60 -5.13 -5.11
CA CYS A 27 -8.36 -5.89 -5.27
C CYS A 27 -7.58 -5.96 -3.95
N VAL A 28 -7.01 -7.13 -3.63
CA VAL A 28 -6.14 -7.29 -2.43
C VAL A 28 -4.94 -6.35 -2.47
N HIS A 29 -4.45 -6.02 -3.67
CA HIS A 29 -3.35 -5.07 -3.85
C HIS A 29 -3.77 -3.63 -3.54
N GLU A 30 -5.01 -3.26 -3.82
CA GLU A 30 -5.55 -1.94 -3.45
C GLU A 30 -5.69 -1.82 -1.94
N ILE A 31 -6.29 -2.82 -1.29
CA ILE A 31 -6.44 -2.85 0.17
C ILE A 31 -5.04 -2.75 0.83
N TYR A 32 -4.09 -3.54 0.36
CA TYR A 32 -2.71 -3.48 0.84
C TYR A 32 -2.08 -2.09 0.66
N ALA A 33 -2.31 -1.42 -0.48
CA ALA A 33 -1.78 -0.09 -0.72
C ALA A 33 -2.39 0.96 0.22
N GLU A 34 -3.69 0.88 0.49
CA GLU A 34 -4.38 1.73 1.47
C GLU A 34 -3.82 1.53 2.89
N GLU A 35 -3.67 0.27 3.32
CA GLU A 35 -3.10 -0.07 4.62
C GLU A 35 -1.63 0.37 4.74
N LEU A 36 -0.85 0.22 3.66
CA LEU A 36 0.54 0.65 3.62
C LEU A 36 0.65 2.18 3.76
N ALA A 37 -0.20 2.95 3.07
CA ALA A 37 -0.22 4.39 3.20
C ALA A 37 -0.56 4.85 4.64
N HIS A 38 -1.54 4.19 5.28
CA HIS A 38 -1.88 4.46 6.67
C HIS A 38 -0.75 4.09 7.64
N TYR A 39 -0.06 2.98 7.36
CA TYR A 39 1.13 2.58 8.11
C TYR A 39 2.26 3.61 8.01
N GLU A 40 2.55 4.12 6.80
CA GLU A 40 3.61 5.11 6.57
C GLU A 40 3.35 6.42 7.33
N GLN A 41 2.09 6.87 7.39
CA GLN A 41 1.69 8.05 8.16
C GLN A 41 1.92 7.87 9.67
N GLN A 42 1.49 6.72 10.21
CA GLN A 42 1.70 6.40 11.63
C GLN A 42 3.18 6.28 11.95
N LEU A 43 3.95 5.66 11.04
CA LEU A 43 5.38 5.52 11.20
C LEU A 43 6.04 6.89 11.24
N ALA A 44 5.77 7.77 10.27
CA ALA A 44 6.34 9.12 10.26
C ALA A 44 6.07 9.89 11.57
N ALA A 45 4.84 9.81 12.10
CA ALA A 45 4.49 10.42 13.38
C ALA A 45 5.27 9.81 14.56
N TRP A 46 5.41 8.49 14.57
CA TRP A 46 6.22 7.77 15.56
C TRP A 46 7.69 8.17 15.47
N GLN A 47 8.29 8.19 14.27
CA GLN A 47 9.68 8.56 14.04
C GLN A 47 9.96 10.02 14.46
N ALA A 48 9.01 10.94 14.21
CA ALA A 48 9.13 12.33 14.67
C ALA A 48 9.11 12.44 16.20
N ALA A 49 8.38 11.56 16.88
CA ALA A 49 8.32 11.51 18.34
C ALA A 49 9.53 10.80 18.98
N THR A 50 10.13 9.83 18.28
CA THR A 50 11.19 8.95 18.83
C THR A 50 12.60 9.29 18.35
N GLY A 51 12.74 9.92 17.17
CA GLY A 51 14.00 10.11 16.47
C GLY A 51 14.54 8.87 15.72
N ASP A 52 13.84 7.74 15.72
CA ASP A 52 14.25 6.50 15.05
C ASP A 52 13.81 6.49 13.58
N THR A 53 14.74 6.47 12.61
CA THR A 53 14.44 6.60 11.17
C THR A 53 14.63 5.31 10.36
N ALA A 54 14.89 4.17 11.01
CA ALA A 54 15.40 2.96 10.38
C ALA A 54 14.37 2.08 9.62
N PHE A 55 13.42 2.66 8.88
CA PHE A 55 12.44 1.88 8.12
C PHE A 55 12.71 1.91 6.61
N THR A 56 12.74 0.74 5.98
CA THR A 56 12.75 0.58 4.53
C THR A 56 11.68 -0.46 4.17
N PRO A 57 10.52 -0.06 3.62
CA PRO A 57 9.55 -1.03 3.17
C PRO A 57 10.12 -1.78 1.96
N LYS A 58 9.98 -3.10 1.96
CA LYS A 58 10.28 -3.89 0.76
C LYS A 58 9.16 -3.65 -0.26
N ALA A 59 9.34 -2.62 -1.10
CA ALA A 59 8.41 -2.28 -2.16
C ALA A 59 8.23 -3.49 -3.11
N GLY A 60 6.97 -3.86 -3.33
CA GLY A 60 6.60 -4.69 -4.46
C GLY A 60 6.44 -3.84 -5.72
N PRO A 61 6.64 -4.41 -6.92
CA PRO A 61 6.23 -3.71 -8.13
C PRO A 61 4.70 -3.63 -8.12
N GLY A 62 4.18 -2.44 -7.85
CA GLY A 62 2.75 -2.14 -7.87
C GLY A 62 2.52 -0.98 -8.81
N THR A 63 2.56 -1.24 -10.12
CA THR A 63 2.16 -0.28 -11.15
C THR A 63 1.65 -1.03 -12.38
N GLU A 64 0.39 -1.41 -12.39
CA GLU A 64 -0.35 -1.56 -13.66
C GLU A 64 -1.66 -0.78 -13.57
N SER A 65 -1.50 0.54 -13.61
CA SER A 65 -2.59 1.41 -14.01
C SER A 65 -2.77 1.19 -15.52
N ARG A 66 -3.58 0.19 -15.90
CA ARG A 66 -4.13 0.10 -17.25
C ARG A 66 -5.23 1.14 -17.41
N LEU A 67 -4.84 2.41 -17.27
CA LEU A 67 -5.63 3.57 -17.60
C LEU A 67 -4.96 4.26 -18.79
N ALA A 68 -4.87 3.55 -19.92
CA ALA A 68 -4.40 4.11 -21.19
C ALA A 68 -4.97 3.43 -22.44
N ASP A 69 -5.88 2.45 -22.34
CA ASP A 69 -6.42 1.72 -23.51
C ASP A 69 -7.88 2.04 -23.87
N ASP A 70 -8.64 2.84 -23.10
CA ASP A 70 -10.05 3.15 -23.41
C ASP A 70 -10.22 4.54 -24.04
N ALA A 71 -9.34 4.88 -24.98
CA ALA A 71 -9.44 6.11 -25.76
C ALA A 71 -9.09 5.88 -27.25
N ALA A 72 -9.46 4.72 -27.80
CA ALA A 72 -9.41 4.48 -29.24
C ALA A 72 -10.34 3.34 -29.70
N ASP A 73 -11.65 3.56 -29.66
CA ASP A 73 -12.49 3.02 -30.74
C ASP A 73 -13.58 4.01 -31.15
N PRO A 74 -13.32 4.81 -32.20
CA PRO A 74 -14.37 5.42 -32.98
C PRO A 74 -14.43 4.79 -34.37
N ILE A 75 -14.43 3.46 -34.58
CA ILE A 75 -14.66 2.87 -35.91
C ILE A 75 -15.35 1.48 -35.83
N LYS A 76 -16.67 1.45 -35.58
CA LYS A 76 -17.71 1.09 -36.58
C LYS A 76 -19.11 1.05 -35.97
#